data_AF-A0A317HKW0-F1
#
_entry.id   AF-A0A317HKW0-F1
#
_cell.length_a   1.000
_cell.length_b   1.000
_cell.length_c   1.000
_cell.angle_alpha   90.00
_cell.angle_beta   90.00
_cell.angle_gamma   90.00
#
_symmetry.space_group_name_H-M   'P 1'
#
loop_
_entity.id
_entity.type
_entity.pdbx_description
1 polymer ?
#
loop_
_entity_poly.entity_id
_entity_poly.type
_entity_poly.pdbx_seq_one_letter_code
_entity_poly.pdbx_strand_id
1 'polypeptide(L)'
;MKRTIERLRAEYLEMPGLRLTAEQVQRLCGVERTMCKAVLDALVEAKFLCRKPDGAYARTTEGDVRRPLPAKAAIQREGPIRNPKSGTR
;
A
#
# COMPACT_ATOMS: atom_id res chain seq x y z
N MET A 1 -2.99 -2.91 -28.93
CA MET A 1 -3.10 -2.83 -27.44
C MET A 1 -1.77 -2.59 -26.70
N LYS A 2 -0.58 -2.70 -27.32
CA LYS A 2 0.72 -2.60 -26.59
C LYS A 2 1.10 -1.19 -26.10
N ARG A 3 0.72 -0.13 -26.85
CA ARG A 3 1.15 1.26 -26.56
C ARG A 3 0.67 1.82 -25.21
N THR A 4 -0.48 1.40 -24.70
CA THR A 4 -1.04 1.91 -23.44
C THR A 4 -0.24 1.42 -22.24
N ILE A 5 0.22 0.16 -22.27
CA ILE A 5 1.02 -0.44 -21.19
C ILE A 5 2.38 0.25 -21.09
N GLU A 6 3.02 0.49 -22.23
CA GLU A 6 4.32 1.15 -22.31
C GLU A 6 4.25 2.61 -21.82
N ARG A 7 3.18 3.33 -22.19
CA ARG A 7 2.96 4.71 -21.72
C ARG A 7 2.68 4.76 -20.22
N LEU A 8 1.89 3.82 -19.70
CA LEU A 8 1.67 3.72 -18.25
C LEU A 8 2.96 3.46 -17.51
N ARG A 9 3.77 2.51 -18.00
CA ARG A 9 5.06 2.19 -17.39
C ARG A 9 5.99 3.40 -17.39
N ALA A 10 6.04 4.17 -18.48
CA ALA A 10 6.83 5.40 -18.55
C ALA A 10 6.39 6.41 -17.49
N GLU A 11 5.09 6.65 -17.30
CA GLU A 11 4.59 7.56 -16.26
C GLU A 11 5.01 7.15 -14.84
N TYR A 12 4.90 5.84 -14.53
CA TYR A 12 5.36 5.30 -13.24
C TYR A 12 6.89 5.26 -13.09
N LEU A 13 7.65 5.40 -14.19
CA LEU A 13 9.11 5.47 -14.18
C LEU A 13 9.60 6.93 -14.03
N GLU A 14 8.92 7.87 -14.69
CA GLU A 14 9.25 9.30 -14.66
C GLU A 14 8.99 9.92 -13.28
N MET A 15 7.99 9.42 -12.55
CA MET A 15 7.67 9.87 -11.19
C MET A 15 7.74 8.72 -10.17
N PRO A 16 8.87 8.55 -9.47
CA PRO A 16 8.91 7.67 -8.29
C PRO A 16 7.97 8.25 -7.23
N GLY A 17 6.93 7.49 -6.90
CA GLY A 17 5.97 7.79 -5.84
C GLY A 17 4.54 7.83 -6.35
N LEU A 18 4.37 7.72 -7.67
CA LEU A 18 3.08 7.87 -8.33
C LEU A 18 2.14 6.73 -7.93
N ARG A 19 0.94 7.11 -7.49
CA ARG A 19 -0.14 6.21 -7.09
C ARG A 19 -1.39 6.64 -7.83
N LEU A 20 -1.87 5.77 -8.70
CA LEU A 20 -3.07 6.04 -9.50
C LEU A 20 -4.14 5.00 -9.21
N THR A 21 -5.38 5.44 -9.01
CA THR A 21 -6.54 4.56 -8.98
C THR A 21 -6.95 4.19 -10.40
N ALA A 22 -7.73 3.12 -10.56
CA ALA A 22 -8.25 2.72 -11.87
C ALA A 22 -8.99 3.87 -12.59
N GLU A 23 -9.67 4.74 -11.84
CA GLU A 23 -10.38 5.89 -12.39
C GLU A 23 -9.44 7.01 -12.86
N GLN A 24 -8.35 7.24 -12.14
CA GLN A 24 -7.31 8.19 -12.57
C GLN A 24 -6.60 7.70 -13.84
N VAL A 25 -6.27 6.40 -13.89
CA VAL A 25 -5.67 5.77 -15.08
C VAL A 25 -6.64 5.84 -16.27
N GLN A 26 -7.93 5.62 -16.04
CA GLN A 26 -8.97 5.74 -17.08
C GLN A 26 -9.00 7.15 -17.67
N ARG A 27 -8.95 8.20 -16.82
CA ARG A 27 -8.91 9.60 -17.28
C ARG A 27 -7.62 9.95 -18.01
N LEU A 28 -6.49 9.38 -17.57
CA LEU A 28 -5.17 9.68 -18.13
C LEU A 28 -4.92 8.97 -19.47
N CYS A 29 -5.42 7.73 -19.62
CA CYS A 29 -5.32 6.97 -20.88
C CYS A 29 -6.51 7.15 -21.82
N GLY A 30 -7.66 7.63 -21.35
CA GLY A 30 -8.88 7.75 -22.15
C GLY A 30 -9.43 6.41 -22.66
N VAL A 31 -9.19 5.32 -21.93
CA VAL A 31 -9.58 3.94 -22.33
C VAL A 31 -10.76 3.42 -21.53
N GLU A 32 -11.48 2.46 -22.11
CA GLU A 32 -12.58 1.73 -21.47
C GLU A 32 -12.18 1.11 -20.13
N ARG A 33 -13.08 1.15 -19.14
CA ARG A 33 -12.83 0.70 -17.76
C ARG A 33 -12.30 -0.73 -17.70
N THR A 34 -12.89 -1.60 -18.51
CA THR A 34 -12.56 -3.04 -18.58
C THR A 34 -11.15 -3.25 -19.09
N MET A 35 -10.73 -2.48 -20.10
CA MET A 35 -9.36 -2.51 -20.63
C MET A 35 -8.36 -1.97 -19.61
N CYS A 36 -8.70 -0.85 -18.98
CA CYS A 36 -7.86 -0.21 -17.96
C CYS A 36 -7.58 -1.17 -16.80
N LYS A 37 -8.61 -1.87 -16.34
CA LYS A 37 -8.50 -2.87 -15.28
C LYS A 37 -7.65 -4.06 -15.72
N ALA A 38 -7.83 -4.58 -16.93
CA ALA A 38 -7.03 -5.69 -17.45
C ALA A 38 -5.53 -5.35 -17.55
N VAL A 39 -5.19 -4.12 -17.97
CA VAL A 39 -3.80 -3.64 -18.02
C VAL A 39 -3.19 -3.52 -16.62
N LEU A 40 -3.94 -2.95 -15.67
CA LEU A 40 -3.49 -2.83 -14.29
C LEU A 40 -3.29 -4.20 -13.63
N ASP A 41 -4.21 -5.14 -13.87
CA ASP A 41 -4.15 -6.50 -13.35
C ASP A 41 -2.92 -7.25 -13.91
N ALA A 42 -2.68 -7.16 -15.22
CA ALA A 42 -1.48 -7.72 -15.85
C ALA A 42 -0.17 -7.14 -15.28
N LEU A 43 -0.13 -5.84 -14.95
CA LEU A 43 1.02 -5.21 -14.32
C LEU A 43 1.20 -5.62 -12.86
N VAL A 44 0.12 -5.94 -12.14
CA VAL A 44 0.17 -6.50 -10.79
C VAL A 44 0.66 -7.95 -10.81
N GLU A 45 0.15 -8.76 -11.75
CA GLU A 45 0.59 -10.14 -11.96
C GLU A 45 2.08 -10.19 -12.34
N ALA A 46 2.54 -9.26 -13.18
CA ALA A 46 3.95 -9.06 -13.52
C ALA A 46 4.80 -8.49 -12.36
N LYS A 47 4.23 -8.30 -11.16
CA LYS A 47 4.87 -7.70 -9.97
C LYS A 47 5.45 -6.30 -10.20
N PHE A 48 5.05 -5.61 -11.27
CA PHE A 48 5.48 -4.24 -11.55
C PHE A 48 4.70 -3.22 -10.71
N LEU A 49 3.39 -3.45 -10.55
CA LEU A 49 2.52 -2.67 -9.67
C LEU A 49 2.06 -3.51 -8.47
N CYS A 50 1.70 -2.82 -7.39
CA CYS A 50 1.07 -3.39 -6.20
C CYS A 50 -0.21 -2.62 -5.88
N ARG A 51 -1.29 -3.36 -5.64
CA ARG A 51 -2.58 -2.80 -5.25
C ARG A 51 -2.58 -2.45 -3.76
N LYS A 52 -2.87 -1.19 -3.44
CA LYS A 52 -3.03 -0.69 -2.07
C LYS A 52 -4.43 -0.98 -1.53
N PRO A 53 -4.61 -0.99 -0.19
CA PRO A 53 -5.94 -1.18 0.41
C PRO A 53 -6.92 -0.08 0.00
N ASP A 54 -6.38 1.13 -0.23
CA ASP A 54 -7.08 2.32 -0.71
C ASP A 54 -7.58 2.19 -2.17
N GLY A 55 -7.24 1.11 -2.88
CA GLY A 55 -7.61 0.91 -4.28
C GLY A 55 -6.66 1.57 -5.29
N ALA A 56 -5.63 2.27 -4.81
CA ALA A 56 -4.56 2.82 -5.64
C ALA A 56 -3.54 1.76 -6.08
N TYR A 57 -2.99 1.90 -7.28
CA TYR A 57 -1.90 1.09 -7.82
C TYR A 57 -0.60 1.89 -7.76
N ALA A 58 0.39 1.32 -7.09
CA ALA A 58 1.71 1.93 -6.88
C ALA A 58 2.80 0.99 -7.42
N ARG A 59 3.94 1.53 -7.82
CA ARG A 59 5.07 0.71 -8.30
C ARG A 59 5.62 -0.16 -7.17
N THR A 60 5.85 -1.45 -7.45
CA THR A 60 6.32 -2.41 -6.44
C THR A 60 7.71 -2.06 -5.90
N THR A 61 8.58 -1.45 -6.70
CA THR A 61 9.90 -0.99 -6.24
C THR A 61 9.83 0.00 -5.07
N GLU A 62 8.68 0.64 -4.87
CA GLU A 62 8.44 1.64 -3.83
C GLU A 62 7.60 1.07 -2.66
N GLY A 63 7.04 -0.11 -2.87
CA GLY A 63 6.06 -0.75 -2.02
C GLY A 63 6.63 -1.69 -0.95
N ASP A 64 7.96 -1.85 -0.85
CA ASP A 64 8.58 -2.66 0.22
C ASP A 64 8.40 -2.04 1.62
N VAL A 65 7.68 -0.93 1.75
CA VAL A 65 7.17 -0.48 3.07
C VAL A 65 5.83 -1.19 3.39
N ARG A 66 5.80 -2.51 3.23
CA ARG A 66 4.92 -3.37 4.04
C ARG A 66 5.75 -4.26 4.94
N ARG A 67 6.56 -3.62 5.78
CA ARG A 67 6.76 -4.12 7.13
C ARG A 67 5.96 -3.24 8.10
N PRO A 68 4.64 -3.43 8.27
CA PRO A 68 4.18 -3.38 9.64
C PRO A 68 4.83 -4.61 10.27
N LEU A 69 6.03 -4.46 10.87
CA LEU A 69 6.28 -5.33 12.00
C LEU A 69 5.14 -4.98 12.96
N PRO A 70 4.23 -5.92 13.30
CA PRO A 70 3.59 -5.78 14.58
C PRO A 70 4.74 -5.89 15.58
N ALA A 71 5.32 -4.75 15.95
CA ALA A 71 5.94 -4.65 17.25
C ALA A 71 4.81 -5.05 18.20
N LYS A 72 4.91 -6.26 18.71
CA LYS A 72 4.08 -6.77 19.80
C LYS A 72 4.23 -5.78 20.95
N ALA A 73 3.43 -4.74 20.98
CA ALA A 73 3.07 -4.04 22.21
C ALA A 73 1.85 -4.74 22.79
N ALA A 74 1.96 -6.06 22.97
CA ALA A 74 1.12 -6.75 23.92
C ALA A 74 1.72 -6.43 25.30
N ILE A 75 1.01 -5.56 26.04
CA ILE A 75 0.72 -5.69 27.48
C ILE A 75 1.98 -5.85 28.37
N GLN A 76 2.25 -4.93 29.29
CA GLN A 76 1.69 -5.04 30.63
C GLN A 76 1.52 -3.66 31.28
N ARG A 77 0.28 -3.36 31.67
CA ARG A 77 -0.03 -2.33 32.67
C ARG A 77 0.37 -2.93 34.01
N GLU A 78 1.63 -2.78 34.41
CA GLU A 78 2.02 -2.99 35.81
C GLU A 78 1.49 -1.81 36.62
N GLY A 79 0.30 -1.97 37.20
CA GLY A 79 -0.14 -1.11 38.29
C GLY A 79 0.73 -1.40 39.52
N PRO A 80 1.25 -0.39 40.23
CA PRO A 80 2.09 -0.63 41.39
C PRO A 80 1.28 -1.27 42.51
N ILE A 81 1.70 -2.50 42.81
CA ILE A 81 1.63 -3.25 44.07
C ILE A 81 0.96 -2.48 45.22
N ARG A 82 -0.26 -2.90 45.59
CA ARG A 82 -0.74 -2.77 46.96
C ARG A 82 -0.12 -3.89 47.78
N ASN A 83 0.66 -3.56 48.81
CA ASN A 83 0.70 -4.39 50.01
C ASN A 83 1.10 -3.57 51.27
N PRO A 84 0.68 -4.02 52.48
CA PRO A 84 0.43 -3.19 53.65
C PRO A 84 1.59 -3.22 54.66
N LYS A 85 1.63 -2.20 55.53
CA LYS A 85 2.27 -2.22 56.87
C LYS A 85 1.42 -1.27 57.74
N SER A 86 0.58 -1.68 58.69
CA SER A 86 0.86 -2.26 60.03
C SER A 86 2.08 -1.65 60.73
N GLY A 87 1.85 -0.98 61.86
CA GLY A 87 2.85 -0.33 62.71
C GLY A 87 2.28 0.93 63.37
N THR A 88 1.39 0.84 64.36
CA THR A 88 1.71 0.71 65.80
C THR A 88 2.55 1.88 66.33
N ARG A 89 1.91 2.91 66.89
CA ARG A 89 2.08 3.37 68.27
C ARG A 89 1.07 4.46 68.63
#